data_AF-A0AA96TPT2-F1
#
_entry.id   AF-A0AA96TPT2-F1
#
_cell.length_a   1.000
_cell.length_b   1.000
_cell.length_c   1.000
_cell.angle_alpha   90.00
_cell.angle_beta   90.00
_cell.angle_gamma   90.00
#
_symmetry.space_group_name_H-M   'P 1'
#
loop_
_entity.id
_entity.type
_entity.pdbx_description
1 polymer ?
#
loop_
_entity_poly.entity_id
_entity_poly.type
_entity_poly.pdbx_seq_one_letter_code
_entity_poly.pdbx_strand_id
1 'polypeptide(L)'
;MSTPLLWRALIKVNRVVVGLTGRLEVTGDIPASLRGRPLLLASNHIGNLDPLVLVAACRRIHVAPRFMLAGGLLDAPVVGPLFKGSGHLRVDRRSANAGEAMQRSVEALQRGGDPIAVYPEGRISLDPGMWPERAKTGVARIALSSGAVVVPVSQWGAHEAMHWGNLHPTGWRDFLPYLTSWLRSIRTRPALKVHFGSPVDLADLEDGKAGDARRAHERIMTAITTGLVPLRPDEPDLPKFHDPTRPTTGSSPWRALIGPPGEIGA
;
A
#
# COMPACT_ATOMS: atom_id res chain seq x y z
N MET A 1 -18.58 -7.76 14.11
CA MET A 1 -17.74 -8.59 15.02
C MET A 1 -16.82 -7.67 15.78
N SER A 2 -16.72 -7.81 17.10
CA SER A 2 -15.91 -6.95 17.97
C SER A 2 -14.43 -7.09 17.63
N THR A 3 -13.75 -5.98 17.35
CA THR A 3 -12.29 -5.92 17.15
C THR A 3 -11.58 -6.56 18.35
N PRO A 4 -10.77 -7.63 18.19
CA PRO A 4 -10.08 -8.28 19.31
C PRO A 4 -9.28 -7.29 20.17
N LEU A 5 -9.25 -7.47 21.49
CA LEU A 5 -8.54 -6.56 22.43
C LEU A 5 -7.07 -6.35 22.05
N LEU A 6 -6.43 -7.43 21.62
CA LEU A 6 -5.05 -7.42 21.16
C LEU A 6 -4.86 -6.57 19.89
N TRP A 7 -5.83 -6.59 18.97
CA TRP A 7 -5.82 -5.73 17.78
C TRP A 7 -6.01 -4.25 18.15
N ARG A 8 -6.90 -3.94 19.11
CA ARG A 8 -7.03 -2.58 19.64
C ARG A 8 -5.74 -2.08 20.30
N ALA A 9 -5.02 -2.97 21.00
CA ALA A 9 -3.71 -2.65 21.57
C ALA A 9 -2.67 -2.38 20.47
N LEU A 10 -2.62 -3.22 19.43
CA LEU A 10 -1.71 -3.03 18.29
C LEU A 10 -2.00 -1.74 17.51
N ILE A 11 -3.27 -1.38 17.32
CA ILE A 11 -3.65 -0.11 16.69
C ILE A 11 -3.19 1.08 17.55
N LYS A 12 -3.22 0.97 18.89
CA LYS A 12 -2.66 1.99 19.79
C LYS A 12 -1.13 2.05 19.69
N VAL A 13 -0.47 0.90 19.71
CA VAL A 13 0.99 0.80 19.53
C VAL A 13 1.40 1.41 18.19
N ASN A 14 0.72 1.07 17.09
CA ASN A 14 0.99 1.64 15.77
C ASN A 14 0.86 3.16 15.76
N ARG A 15 -0.17 3.71 16.41
CA ARG A 15 -0.32 5.17 16.55
C ARG A 15 0.86 5.79 17.28
N VAL A 16 1.37 5.14 18.33
CA VAL A 16 2.55 5.64 19.06
C VAL A 16 3.79 5.54 18.17
N VAL A 17 4.03 4.40 17.52
CA VAL A 17 5.17 4.21 16.62
C VAL A 17 5.19 5.25 15.52
N VAL A 18 4.12 5.36 14.71
CA VAL A 18 4.01 6.34 13.63
C VAL A 18 4.06 7.78 14.17
N GLY A 19 3.40 8.03 15.30
CA GLY A 19 3.36 9.34 15.93
C GLY A 19 4.71 9.81 16.45
N LEU A 20 5.60 8.90 16.84
CA LEU A 20 6.98 9.21 17.25
C LEU A 20 7.89 9.40 16.03
N THR A 21 7.76 8.54 15.00
CA THR A 21 8.67 8.53 13.84
C THR A 21 8.41 9.60 12.81
N GLY A 22 7.23 10.22 12.77
CA GLY A 22 6.94 11.27 11.80
C GLY A 22 5.63 12.03 12.05
N ARG A 23 5.39 13.03 11.22
CA ARG A 23 4.14 13.80 11.20
C ARG A 23 3.22 13.21 10.14
N LEU A 24 2.19 12.49 10.59
CA LEU A 24 1.18 11.93 9.69
C LEU A 24 0.27 13.03 9.13
N GLU A 25 0.30 13.21 7.82
CA GLU A 25 -0.53 14.12 7.04
C GLU A 25 -1.47 13.28 6.17
N VAL A 26 -2.78 13.40 6.40
CA VAL A 26 -3.81 12.65 5.68
C VAL A 26 -4.69 13.61 4.91
N THR A 27 -4.88 13.35 3.62
CA THR A 27 -5.78 14.09 2.74
C THR A 27 -6.73 13.14 2.02
N GLY A 28 -7.88 13.65 1.60
CA GLY A 28 -8.95 12.83 1.03
C GLY A 28 -9.66 11.96 2.06
N ASP A 29 -10.68 11.23 1.61
CA ASP A 29 -11.50 10.34 2.43
C ASP A 29 -12.23 9.31 1.54
N ILE A 30 -12.83 8.29 2.15
CA ILE A 30 -13.78 7.38 1.50
C ILE A 30 -15.19 8.00 1.63
N PRO A 31 -15.86 8.29 0.49
CA PRO A 31 -17.22 8.84 0.48
C PRO A 31 -18.18 8.06 1.38
N ALA A 32 -19.07 8.79 2.09
CA ALA A 32 -20.05 8.19 3.00
C ALA A 32 -20.92 7.13 2.31
N SER A 33 -21.30 7.37 1.05
CA SER A 33 -22.09 6.45 0.21
C SER A 33 -21.38 5.11 -0.09
N LEU A 34 -20.06 5.05 0.10
CA LEU A 34 -19.26 3.85 -0.12
C LEU A 34 -18.95 3.09 1.17
N ARG A 35 -19.28 3.65 2.34
CA ARG A 35 -19.08 2.99 3.62
C ARG A 35 -19.96 1.75 3.71
N GLY A 36 -19.39 0.62 4.13
CA GLY A 36 -20.08 -0.67 4.20
C GLY A 36 -20.12 -1.46 2.89
N ARG A 37 -19.70 -0.87 1.76
CA ARG A 37 -19.49 -1.61 0.52
C ARG A 37 -18.16 -2.39 0.56
N PRO A 38 -17.97 -3.42 -0.29
CA PRO A 38 -16.65 -3.99 -0.51
C PRO A 38 -15.69 -2.94 -1.07
N LEU A 39 -14.58 -2.71 -0.36
CA LEU A 39 -13.58 -1.69 -0.71
C LEU A 39 -12.22 -2.33 -0.88
N LEU A 40 -11.54 -1.98 -1.97
CA LEU A 40 -10.16 -2.35 -2.25
C LEU A 40 -9.28 -1.09 -2.25
N LEU A 41 -8.45 -0.93 -1.24
CA LEU A 41 -7.50 0.18 -1.14
C LEU A 41 -6.23 -0.21 -1.89
N ALA A 42 -5.95 0.44 -3.01
CA ALA A 42 -4.78 0.17 -3.84
C ALA A 42 -3.72 1.26 -3.64
N SER A 43 -2.58 0.91 -3.05
CA SER A 43 -1.52 1.88 -2.72
C SER A 43 -0.22 1.64 -3.47
N ASN A 44 0.55 2.69 -3.77
CA ASN A 44 1.98 2.52 -4.10
C ASN A 44 2.76 2.00 -2.87
N HIS A 45 3.89 1.34 -3.12
CA HIS A 45 4.76 0.79 -2.08
C HIS A 45 6.22 1.22 -2.30
N ILE A 46 6.75 2.10 -1.45
CA ILE A 46 8.09 2.69 -1.58
C ILE A 46 9.00 2.42 -0.37
N GLY A 47 8.50 1.84 0.73
CA GLY A 47 9.33 1.48 1.87
C GLY A 47 8.68 0.53 2.86
N ASN A 48 9.49 0.00 3.78
CA ASN A 48 9.06 -1.02 4.76
C ASN A 48 8.07 -0.46 5.79
N LEU A 49 8.03 0.87 5.98
CA LEU A 49 7.15 1.53 6.96
C LEU A 49 5.74 1.78 6.40
N ASP A 50 5.55 1.73 5.08
CA ASP A 50 4.28 2.07 4.42
C ASP A 50 3.06 1.35 5.02
N PRO A 51 3.09 0.03 5.32
CA PRO A 51 1.92 -0.64 5.89
C PRO A 51 1.50 -0.05 7.25
N LEU A 52 2.46 0.37 8.08
CA LEU A 52 2.18 0.99 9.37
C LEU A 52 1.60 2.40 9.22
N VAL A 53 2.16 3.18 8.28
CA VAL A 53 1.65 4.52 7.93
C VAL A 53 0.25 4.42 7.35
N LEU A 54 -0.01 3.50 6.44
CA LEU A 54 -1.33 3.28 5.85
C LEU A 54 -2.38 2.88 6.89
N VAL A 55 -2.04 1.99 7.84
CA VAL A 55 -2.94 1.66 8.96
C VAL A 55 -3.24 2.90 9.81
N ALA A 56 -2.23 3.73 10.09
CA ALA A 56 -2.42 4.96 10.86
C ALA A 56 -3.28 5.99 10.11
N ALA A 57 -3.11 6.10 8.79
CA ALA A 57 -3.91 6.97 7.93
C ALA A 57 -5.37 6.49 7.82
N CYS A 58 -5.58 5.19 7.59
CA CYS A 58 -6.92 4.60 7.57
C CYS A 58 -7.67 4.85 8.88
N ARG A 59 -6.98 4.79 10.03
CA ARG A 59 -7.59 5.14 11.31
C ARG A 59 -8.08 6.60 11.37
N ARG A 60 -7.39 7.55 10.72
CA ARG A 60 -7.83 8.96 10.68
C ARG A 60 -9.16 9.13 9.93
N ILE A 61 -9.43 8.24 8.98
CA ILE A 61 -10.68 8.20 8.20
C ILE A 61 -11.64 7.09 8.66
N HIS A 62 -11.45 6.56 9.88
CA HIS A 62 -12.30 5.52 10.48
C HIS A 62 -12.41 4.22 9.67
N VAL A 63 -11.31 3.80 9.05
CA VAL A 63 -11.17 2.54 8.31
C VAL A 63 -10.14 1.64 8.98
N ALA A 64 -10.40 0.33 8.99
CA ALA A 64 -9.47 -0.70 9.45
C ALA A 64 -9.21 -1.70 8.30
N PRO A 65 -8.14 -1.54 7.50
CA PRO A 65 -7.92 -2.42 6.37
C PRO A 65 -7.29 -3.75 6.79
N ARG A 66 -7.68 -4.82 6.09
CA ARG A 66 -6.98 -6.11 6.08
C ARG A 66 -5.97 -6.10 4.93
N PHE A 67 -4.79 -6.67 5.13
CA PHE A 67 -3.75 -6.71 4.09
C PHE A 67 -3.61 -8.11 3.51
N MET A 68 -3.20 -8.16 2.25
CA MET A 68 -2.63 -9.35 1.63
C MET A 68 -1.15 -9.47 2.04
N LEU A 69 -0.85 -10.38 2.96
CA LEU A 69 0.48 -10.55 3.56
C LEU A 69 1.18 -11.81 3.02
N ALA A 70 2.50 -11.69 2.84
CA ALA A 70 3.32 -12.84 2.50
C ALA A 70 3.22 -13.93 3.58
N GLY A 71 3.13 -15.19 3.16
CA GLY A 71 3.00 -16.34 4.06
C GLY A 71 4.00 -16.36 5.21
N GLY A 72 5.28 -16.08 4.93
CA GLY A 72 6.32 -16.02 5.97
C GLY A 72 6.06 -15.01 7.08
N LEU A 73 5.35 -13.90 6.81
CA LEU A 73 4.98 -12.92 7.84
C LEU A 73 3.84 -13.43 8.73
N LEU A 74 2.92 -14.19 8.15
CA LEU A 74 1.82 -14.84 8.86
C LEU A 74 2.30 -16.05 9.68
N ASP A 75 3.44 -16.62 9.34
CA ASP A 75 4.03 -17.77 10.04
C ASP A 75 5.06 -17.37 11.09
N ALA A 76 5.40 -16.07 11.19
CA ALA A 76 6.29 -15.56 12.23
C ALA A 76 5.69 -15.80 13.63
N PRO A 77 6.44 -16.38 14.58
CA PRO A 77 5.88 -16.86 15.85
C PRO A 77 5.33 -15.73 16.74
N VAL A 78 5.90 -14.53 16.65
CA VAL A 78 5.50 -13.38 17.48
C VAL A 78 4.33 -12.61 16.86
N VAL A 79 4.44 -12.27 15.56
CA VAL A 79 3.48 -11.38 14.88
C VAL A 79 2.45 -12.13 14.02
N GLY A 80 2.72 -13.38 13.64
CA GLY A 80 1.87 -14.20 12.78
C GLY A 80 0.48 -14.47 13.36
N PRO A 81 0.34 -14.92 14.63
CA PRO A 81 -0.97 -15.10 15.26
C PRO A 81 -1.80 -13.81 15.30
N LEU A 82 -1.14 -12.66 15.43
CA LEU A 82 -1.79 -11.34 15.44
C LEU A 82 -2.39 -11.01 14.08
N PHE A 83 -1.62 -11.19 13.03
CA PHE A 83 -2.08 -10.96 11.66
C PHE A 83 -3.17 -11.95 11.26
N LYS A 84 -3.05 -13.23 11.64
CA LYS A 84 -4.10 -14.24 11.43
C LYS A 84 -5.39 -13.87 12.16
N GLY A 85 -5.30 -13.52 13.45
CA GLY A 85 -6.45 -13.13 14.27
C GLY A 85 -7.14 -11.82 13.85
N SER A 86 -6.44 -10.97 13.09
CA SER A 86 -6.99 -9.72 12.54
C SER A 86 -7.56 -9.89 11.13
N GLY A 87 -7.58 -11.12 10.60
CA GLY A 87 -8.21 -11.45 9.32
C GLY A 87 -7.38 -11.08 8.08
N HIS A 88 -6.07 -10.81 8.23
CA HIS A 88 -5.20 -10.57 7.06
C HIS A 88 -5.16 -11.80 6.16
N LEU A 89 -5.06 -11.56 4.85
CA LEU A 89 -5.12 -12.59 3.83
C LEU A 89 -3.72 -13.11 3.50
N ARG A 90 -3.57 -14.43 3.40
CA ARG A 90 -2.30 -15.06 3.04
C ARG A 90 -2.06 -15.01 1.53
N VAL A 91 -0.85 -14.63 1.14
CA VAL A 91 -0.32 -14.75 -0.22
C VAL A 91 1.01 -15.50 -0.18
N ASP A 92 1.08 -16.62 -0.90
CA ASP A 92 2.30 -17.39 -1.06
C ASP A 92 2.98 -17.01 -2.39
N ARG A 93 4.18 -16.43 -2.31
CA ARG A 93 4.91 -15.88 -3.48
C ARG A 93 5.58 -16.95 -4.35
N ARG A 94 5.60 -18.22 -3.90
CA ARG A 94 6.20 -19.36 -4.59
C ARG A 94 5.14 -20.46 -4.74
N SER A 95 4.87 -20.87 -5.98
CA SER A 95 3.98 -21.97 -6.43
C SER A 95 2.54 -21.61 -6.84
N ALA A 96 1.86 -22.59 -7.45
CA ALA A 96 0.61 -22.61 -8.20
C ALA A 96 -0.64 -21.96 -7.55
N ASN A 97 -0.50 -21.35 -6.37
CA ASN A 97 -1.61 -20.92 -5.51
C ASN A 97 -1.90 -19.41 -5.62
N ALA A 98 -1.30 -18.70 -6.58
CA ALA A 98 -1.63 -17.30 -6.84
C ALA A 98 -3.12 -17.12 -7.17
N GLY A 99 -3.72 -18.10 -7.86
CA GLY A 99 -5.16 -18.18 -8.11
C GLY A 99 -5.97 -18.31 -6.81
N GLU A 100 -5.55 -19.17 -5.88
CA GLU A 100 -6.23 -19.35 -4.58
C GLU A 100 -6.17 -18.10 -3.71
N ALA A 101 -5.02 -17.40 -3.68
CA ALA A 101 -4.89 -16.14 -2.93
C ALA A 101 -5.81 -15.05 -3.51
N MET A 102 -5.93 -14.99 -4.84
CA MET A 102 -6.86 -14.11 -5.54
C MET A 102 -8.31 -14.46 -5.19
N GLN A 103 -8.69 -15.73 -5.30
CA GLN A 103 -10.05 -16.20 -5.01
C GLN A 103 -10.45 -15.94 -3.55
N ARG A 104 -9.58 -16.23 -2.57
CA ARG A 104 -9.81 -15.90 -1.17
C ARG A 104 -10.03 -14.40 -0.94
N SER A 105 -9.35 -13.55 -1.72
CA SER A 105 -9.52 -12.10 -1.64
C SER A 105 -10.88 -11.67 -2.21
N VAL A 106 -11.29 -12.26 -3.34
CA VAL A 106 -12.62 -12.05 -3.94
C VAL A 106 -13.72 -12.45 -2.98
N GLU A 107 -13.65 -13.67 -2.42
CA GLU A 107 -14.63 -14.16 -1.43
C GLU A 107 -14.64 -13.32 -0.15
N ALA A 108 -13.49 -12.82 0.29
CA ALA A 108 -13.40 -11.93 1.45
C ALA A 108 -13.99 -10.54 1.21
N LEU A 109 -13.95 -10.05 -0.04
CA LEU A 109 -14.60 -8.80 -0.46
C LEU A 109 -16.11 -8.99 -0.62
N GLN A 110 -16.54 -10.06 -1.28
CA GLN A 110 -17.96 -10.36 -1.53
C GLN A 110 -18.74 -10.62 -0.23
N ARG A 111 -18.11 -11.23 0.78
CA ARG A 111 -18.70 -11.36 2.13
C ARG A 111 -18.89 -10.01 2.83
N GLY A 112 -18.29 -8.94 2.34
CA GLY A 112 -18.33 -7.61 2.93
C GLY A 112 -17.47 -7.47 4.19
N GLY A 113 -17.64 -6.34 4.88
CA GLY A 113 -16.90 -6.02 6.10
C GLY A 113 -15.72 -5.08 5.85
N ASP A 114 -14.58 -5.40 6.45
CA ASP A 114 -13.41 -4.52 6.44
C ASP A 114 -12.75 -4.45 5.05
N PRO A 115 -12.34 -3.23 4.60
CA PRO A 115 -11.63 -3.04 3.34
C PRO A 115 -10.38 -3.91 3.24
N ILE A 116 -9.99 -4.27 2.03
CA ILE A 116 -8.71 -4.94 1.78
C ILE A 116 -7.73 -3.93 1.20
N ALA A 117 -6.56 -3.79 1.82
CA ALA A 117 -5.45 -3.01 1.31
C ALA A 117 -4.46 -3.90 0.56
N VAL A 118 -4.05 -3.43 -0.62
CA VAL A 118 -3.13 -4.13 -1.50
C VAL A 118 -2.14 -3.15 -2.12
N TYR A 119 -0.92 -3.62 -2.31
CA TYR A 119 0.10 -2.94 -3.10
C TYR A 119 0.12 -3.59 -4.49
N PRO A 120 -0.39 -2.93 -5.54
CA PRO A 120 -0.47 -3.51 -6.89
C PRO A 120 0.86 -4.07 -7.39
N GLU A 121 1.96 -3.39 -7.04
CA GLU A 121 3.35 -3.73 -7.36
C GLU A 121 3.77 -5.12 -6.85
N GLY A 122 3.11 -5.63 -5.80
CA GLY A 122 3.40 -6.93 -5.17
C GLY A 122 4.72 -6.99 -4.39
N ARG A 123 5.56 -5.97 -4.54
CA ARG A 123 6.81 -5.71 -3.81
C ARG A 123 6.98 -4.21 -3.63
N ILE A 124 7.97 -3.82 -2.83
CA ILE A 124 8.39 -2.42 -2.73
C ILE A 124 9.07 -2.01 -4.04
N SER A 125 8.78 -0.81 -4.53
CA SER A 125 9.40 -0.17 -5.69
C SER A 125 10.92 -0.06 -5.52
N LEU A 126 11.64 -0.43 -6.56
CA LEU A 126 13.08 -0.30 -6.75
C LEU A 126 13.40 0.80 -7.79
N ASP A 127 12.40 1.55 -8.24
CA ASP A 127 12.62 2.71 -9.09
C ASP A 127 13.46 3.76 -8.30
N PRO A 128 14.53 4.32 -8.89
CA PRO A 128 15.35 5.34 -8.24
C PRO A 128 14.54 6.57 -7.83
N GLY A 129 13.53 6.92 -8.63
CA GLY A 129 12.60 8.00 -8.36
C GLY A 129 11.46 7.61 -7.43
N MET A 130 11.43 6.38 -6.91
CA MET A 130 10.37 5.84 -6.05
C MET A 130 8.97 5.98 -6.66
N TRP A 131 8.87 5.97 -7.99
CA TRP A 131 7.58 5.90 -8.68
C TRP A 131 7.00 4.48 -8.59
N PRO A 132 5.67 4.32 -8.65
CA PRO A 132 5.05 2.99 -8.65
C PRO A 132 5.61 2.17 -9.79
N GLU A 133 5.89 0.89 -9.60
CA GLU A 133 6.40 0.03 -10.67
C GLU A 133 5.31 -0.68 -11.48
N ARG A 134 5.71 -1.29 -12.61
CA ARG A 134 4.81 -2.13 -13.38
C ARG A 134 4.36 -3.33 -12.54
N ALA A 135 3.06 -3.46 -12.40
CA ALA A 135 2.42 -4.48 -11.59
C ALA A 135 1.75 -5.54 -12.48
N LYS A 136 1.40 -6.68 -11.86
CA LYS A 136 0.54 -7.68 -12.49
C LYS A 136 -0.92 -7.23 -12.39
N THR A 137 -1.79 -7.77 -13.25
CA THR A 137 -3.23 -7.45 -13.25
C THR A 137 -4.01 -8.02 -12.05
N GLY A 138 -3.35 -8.57 -11.04
CA GLY A 138 -4.00 -9.23 -9.90
C GLY A 138 -4.97 -8.32 -9.14
N VAL A 139 -4.58 -7.08 -8.85
CA VAL A 139 -5.47 -6.10 -8.19
C VAL A 139 -6.72 -5.81 -9.02
N ALA A 140 -6.55 -5.68 -10.34
CA ALA A 140 -7.65 -5.41 -11.26
C ALA A 140 -8.59 -6.62 -11.35
N ARG A 141 -8.06 -7.83 -11.45
CA ARG A 141 -8.86 -9.06 -11.41
C ARG A 141 -9.64 -9.19 -10.11
N ILE A 142 -9.01 -8.93 -8.95
CA ILE A 142 -9.72 -8.93 -7.66
C ILE A 142 -10.87 -7.91 -7.68
N ALA A 143 -10.63 -6.70 -8.16
CA ALA A 143 -11.67 -5.67 -8.23
C ALA A 143 -12.84 -6.08 -9.14
N LEU A 144 -12.55 -6.52 -10.36
CA LEU A 144 -13.57 -6.93 -11.34
C LEU A 144 -14.37 -8.15 -10.87
N SER A 145 -13.70 -9.20 -10.39
CA SER A 145 -14.38 -10.44 -9.94
C SER A 145 -15.20 -10.23 -8.66
N SER A 146 -14.79 -9.31 -7.78
CA SER A 146 -15.51 -9.05 -6.51
C SER A 146 -16.55 -7.95 -6.59
N GLY A 147 -16.51 -7.10 -7.63
CA GLY A 147 -17.30 -5.87 -7.70
C GLY A 147 -16.90 -4.82 -6.65
N ALA A 148 -15.72 -4.95 -6.03
CA ALA A 148 -15.26 -4.02 -5.01
C ALA A 148 -14.89 -2.66 -5.62
N VAL A 149 -15.26 -1.60 -4.91
CA VAL A 149 -14.89 -0.24 -5.31
C VAL A 149 -13.41 -0.03 -4.97
N VAL A 150 -12.62 0.36 -5.98
CA VAL A 150 -11.19 0.61 -5.81
C VAL A 150 -10.97 2.05 -5.39
N VAL A 151 -10.37 2.24 -4.21
CA VAL A 151 -9.92 3.55 -3.73
C VAL A 151 -8.41 3.62 -3.92
N PRO A 152 -7.89 4.49 -4.81
CA PRO A 152 -6.46 4.67 -4.98
C PRO A 152 -5.89 5.41 -3.78
N VAL A 153 -4.73 4.97 -3.31
CA VAL A 153 -4.02 5.59 -2.19
C VAL A 153 -2.60 5.93 -2.62
N SER A 154 -2.17 7.14 -2.35
CA SER A 154 -0.81 7.60 -2.66
C SER A 154 -0.07 7.90 -1.37
N GLN A 155 1.16 7.40 -1.24
CA GLN A 155 1.99 7.53 -0.05
C GLN A 155 3.37 8.12 -0.38
N TRP A 156 3.84 9.05 0.46
CA TRP A 156 5.19 9.64 0.38
C TRP A 156 5.79 9.88 1.77
N GLY A 157 7.13 9.97 1.84
CA GLY A 157 7.90 10.35 3.03
C GLY A 157 8.18 9.23 4.06
N ALA A 158 7.47 8.10 4.00
CA ALA A 158 7.72 6.97 4.91
C ALA A 158 9.13 6.36 4.79
N HIS A 159 9.74 6.48 3.60
CA HIS A 159 11.11 6.05 3.31
C HIS A 159 12.17 6.89 4.07
N GLU A 160 11.84 8.09 4.53
CA GLU A 160 12.75 8.93 5.33
C GLU A 160 12.81 8.49 6.80
N ALA A 161 11.76 7.82 7.27
CA ALA A 161 11.62 7.41 8.66
C ALA A 161 12.25 6.03 8.94
N MET A 162 12.40 5.19 7.92
CA MET A 162 12.95 3.86 8.05
C MET A 162 13.67 3.45 6.77
N HIS A 163 14.93 3.03 6.91
CA HIS A 163 15.71 2.51 5.79
C HIS A 163 15.16 1.17 5.27
N TRP A 164 15.54 0.83 4.03
CA TRP A 164 15.09 -0.30 3.22
C TRP A 164 15.35 -1.65 3.88
N GLY A 165 16.56 -1.88 4.40
CA GLY A 165 16.94 -3.07 5.17
C GLY A 165 16.58 -4.45 4.58
N ASN A 166 17.03 -5.51 5.25
CA ASN A 166 16.74 -6.88 4.83
C ASN A 166 15.37 -7.35 5.36
N LEU A 167 14.53 -7.94 4.50
CA LEU A 167 13.25 -8.56 4.88
C LEU A 167 13.44 -9.85 5.70
N HIS A 168 14.64 -10.41 5.69
CA HIS A 168 15.04 -11.60 6.44
C HIS A 168 16.32 -11.30 7.24
N PRO A 169 16.23 -10.52 8.33
CA PRO A 169 17.38 -10.28 9.18
C PRO A 169 17.82 -11.61 9.80
N THR A 170 19.09 -11.97 9.61
CA THR A 170 19.67 -13.22 10.13
C THR A 170 20.46 -13.00 11.42
N GLY A 171 20.73 -11.74 11.77
CA GLY A 171 21.34 -11.38 13.03
C GLY A 171 21.13 -9.92 13.43
N TRP A 172 21.68 -9.55 14.59
CA TRP A 172 21.58 -8.20 15.15
C TRP A 172 22.09 -7.10 14.21
N ARG A 173 23.15 -7.38 13.42
CA ARG A 173 23.71 -6.43 12.46
C ARG A 173 22.73 -6.02 11.37
N ASP A 174 21.83 -6.91 10.95
CA ASP A 174 20.78 -6.60 9.98
C ASP A 174 19.66 -5.73 10.56
N PHE A 175 19.55 -5.67 11.90
CA PHE A 175 18.56 -4.85 12.60
C PHE A 175 19.05 -3.40 12.84
N LEU A 176 20.36 -3.19 12.93
CA LEU A 176 20.96 -1.88 13.20
C LEU A 176 20.47 -0.77 12.25
N PRO A 177 20.38 -0.97 10.92
CA PRO A 177 19.87 0.07 10.02
C PRO A 177 18.43 0.49 10.34
N TYR A 178 17.56 -0.45 10.69
CA TYR A 178 16.18 -0.15 11.08
C TYR A 178 16.14 0.64 12.38
N LEU A 179 16.86 0.18 13.42
CA LEU A 179 16.86 0.84 14.71
C LEU A 179 17.45 2.26 14.63
N THR A 180 18.59 2.42 13.94
CA THR A 180 19.28 3.72 13.85
C THR A 180 18.50 4.73 13.01
N SER A 181 17.90 4.30 11.88
CA SER A 181 17.01 5.15 11.09
C SER A 181 15.74 5.52 11.85
N TRP A 182 15.16 4.56 12.58
CA TRP A 182 14.00 4.79 13.44
C TRP A 182 14.31 5.81 14.55
N LEU A 183 15.42 5.67 15.28
CA LEU A 183 15.83 6.63 16.30
C LEU A 183 16.12 8.02 15.70
N ARG A 184 16.75 8.08 14.52
CA ARG A 184 16.94 9.34 13.79
C ARG A 184 15.60 9.98 13.45
N SER A 185 14.61 9.20 13.02
CA SER A 185 13.28 9.68 12.63
C SER A 185 12.52 10.37 13.77
N ILE A 186 12.75 9.95 15.03
CA ILE A 186 12.18 10.60 16.21
C ILE A 186 12.65 12.06 16.30
N ARG A 187 13.88 12.35 15.88
CA ARG A 187 14.44 13.71 15.83
C ARG A 187 14.07 14.46 14.55
N THR A 188 14.21 13.83 13.38
CA THR A 188 13.98 14.52 12.09
C THR A 188 12.50 14.70 11.76
N ARG A 189 11.63 13.84 12.30
CA ARG A 189 10.17 13.94 12.21
C ARG A 189 9.70 14.17 10.76
N PRO A 190 10.02 13.29 9.79
CA PRO A 190 9.60 13.43 8.39
C PRO A 190 8.07 13.54 8.26
N ALA A 191 7.62 14.17 7.17
CA ALA A 191 6.20 14.25 6.83
C ALA A 191 5.76 12.92 6.19
N LEU A 192 4.90 12.18 6.87
CA LEU A 192 4.34 10.92 6.42
C LEU A 192 3.01 11.22 5.72
N LYS A 193 3.05 11.39 4.41
CA LYS A 193 1.92 11.88 3.62
C LYS A 193 1.13 10.72 3.04
N VAL A 194 -0.18 10.73 3.24
CA VAL A 194 -1.12 9.76 2.65
C VAL A 194 -2.31 10.50 2.04
N HIS A 195 -2.60 10.21 0.77
CA HIS A 195 -3.75 10.73 0.05
C HIS A 195 -4.70 9.60 -0.33
N PHE A 196 -5.97 9.70 0.07
CA PHE A 196 -7.06 8.85 -0.41
C PHE A 196 -7.73 9.55 -1.61
N GLY A 197 -7.52 9.00 -2.79
CA GLY A 197 -8.06 9.56 -4.03
C GLY A 197 -9.52 9.18 -4.27
N SER A 198 -10.10 9.76 -5.32
CA SER A 198 -11.46 9.40 -5.76
C SER A 198 -11.51 7.95 -6.25
N PRO A 199 -12.62 7.23 -6.02
CA PRO A 199 -12.81 5.88 -6.52
C PRO A 199 -12.50 5.77 -8.02
N VAL A 200 -11.79 4.72 -8.42
CA VAL A 200 -11.45 4.47 -9.82
C VAL A 200 -12.69 3.98 -10.54
N ASP A 201 -13.07 4.65 -11.64
CA ASP A 201 -14.17 4.20 -12.49
C ASP A 201 -13.75 2.97 -13.31
N LEU A 202 -14.44 1.86 -13.06
CA LEU A 202 -14.28 0.56 -13.71
C LEU A 202 -15.62 0.04 -14.23
N ALA A 203 -16.67 0.88 -14.31
CA ALA A 203 -18.03 0.44 -14.61
C ALA A 203 -18.20 -0.13 -16.03
N ASP A 204 -17.36 0.28 -16.98
CA ASP A 204 -17.34 -0.23 -18.37
C ASP A 204 -16.49 -1.49 -18.56
N LEU A 205 -15.94 -2.05 -17.49
CA LEU A 205 -14.99 -3.16 -17.53
C LEU A 205 -15.61 -4.40 -16.88
N GLU A 206 -15.42 -5.55 -17.54
CA GLU A 206 -16.01 -6.82 -17.10
C GLU A 206 -14.92 -7.85 -16.76
N ASP A 207 -15.21 -8.70 -15.77
CA ASP A 207 -14.35 -9.85 -15.49
C ASP A 207 -14.41 -10.86 -16.65
N GLY A 208 -13.27 -11.48 -16.98
CA GLY A 208 -13.15 -12.43 -18.08
C GLY A 208 -13.09 -11.83 -19.49
N LYS A 209 -13.48 -10.56 -19.69
CA LYS A 209 -13.36 -9.89 -20.99
C LYS A 209 -11.90 -9.58 -21.32
N ALA A 210 -11.48 -9.97 -22.53
CA ALA A 210 -10.10 -9.83 -22.97
C ALA A 210 -9.66 -8.35 -22.94
N GLY A 211 -8.56 -8.08 -22.24
CA GLY A 211 -7.98 -6.73 -22.13
C GLY A 211 -8.51 -5.88 -20.97
N ASP A 212 -9.70 -6.15 -20.44
CA ASP A 212 -10.33 -5.29 -19.42
C ASP A 212 -9.56 -5.31 -18.08
N ALA A 213 -9.03 -6.46 -17.67
CA ALA A 213 -8.15 -6.53 -16.49
C ALA A 213 -6.87 -5.67 -16.65
N ARG A 214 -6.38 -5.47 -17.88
CA ARG A 214 -5.24 -4.60 -18.16
C ARG A 214 -5.65 -3.13 -18.15
N ARG A 215 -6.77 -2.77 -18.78
CA ARG A 215 -7.33 -1.41 -18.75
C ARG A 215 -7.65 -0.96 -17.33
N ALA A 216 -8.28 -1.82 -16.53
CA ALA A 216 -8.54 -1.59 -15.11
C ALA A 216 -7.23 -1.37 -14.34
N HIS A 217 -6.22 -2.20 -14.60
CA HIS A 217 -4.92 -2.05 -13.98
C HIS A 217 -4.27 -0.69 -14.32
N GLU A 218 -4.29 -0.30 -15.59
CA GLU A 218 -3.77 0.98 -16.07
C GLU A 218 -4.47 2.17 -15.41
N ARG A 219 -5.81 2.14 -15.29
CA ARG A 219 -6.57 3.18 -14.58
C ARG A 219 -6.20 3.27 -13.10
N ILE A 220 -6.07 2.13 -12.41
CA ILE A 220 -5.69 2.09 -11.00
C ILE A 220 -4.30 2.69 -10.78
N MET A 221 -3.32 2.26 -11.58
CA MET A 221 -1.94 2.76 -11.46
C MET A 221 -1.83 4.23 -11.82
N THR A 222 -2.58 4.69 -12.82
CA THR A 222 -2.65 6.11 -13.20
C THR A 222 -3.22 6.96 -12.08
N ALA A 223 -4.30 6.50 -11.42
CA ALA A 223 -4.91 7.21 -10.30
C ALA A 223 -3.96 7.32 -9.09
N ILE A 224 -3.26 6.23 -8.74
CA ILE A 224 -2.24 6.23 -7.68
C ILE A 224 -1.10 7.19 -8.01
N THR A 225 -0.62 7.17 -9.26
CA THR A 225 0.49 8.01 -9.73
C THR A 225 0.10 9.49 -9.72
N THR A 226 -1.11 9.80 -10.21
CA THR A 226 -1.66 11.17 -10.22
C THR A 226 -1.78 11.72 -8.80
N GLY A 227 -2.28 10.92 -7.86
CA GLY A 227 -2.38 11.31 -6.44
C GLY A 227 -1.02 11.43 -5.75
N LEU A 228 0.03 10.80 -6.28
CA LEU A 228 1.39 10.87 -5.72
C LEU A 228 2.08 12.19 -6.08
N VAL A 229 1.85 12.75 -7.28
CA VAL A 229 2.45 14.01 -7.75
C VAL A 229 2.38 15.14 -6.71
N PRO A 230 1.20 15.52 -6.15
CA PRO A 230 1.11 16.62 -5.19
C PRO A 230 1.75 16.33 -3.83
N LEU A 231 2.10 15.07 -3.52
CA LEU A 231 2.76 14.71 -2.26
C LEU A 231 4.27 14.99 -2.29
N ARG A 232 4.85 15.12 -3.48
CA ARG A 232 6.29 15.29 -3.75
C ARG A 232 6.57 16.41 -4.78
N PRO A 233 5.97 17.61 -4.63
CA PRO A 233 5.97 18.65 -5.66
C PRO A 233 7.39 19.15 -6.01
N ASP A 234 8.31 19.04 -5.07
CA ASP A 234 9.70 19.47 -5.12
C ASP A 234 10.68 18.31 -5.38
N GLU A 235 10.16 17.12 -5.68
CA GLU A 235 10.94 15.89 -5.91
C GLU A 235 10.38 15.10 -7.11
N PRO A 236 10.12 15.69 -8.31
CA PRO A 236 9.46 15.00 -9.41
C PRO A 236 10.26 13.81 -9.98
N ASP A 237 11.60 13.91 -9.96
CA ASP A 237 12.47 12.89 -10.53
C ASP A 237 13.04 11.96 -9.46
N LEU A 238 13.80 12.52 -8.52
CA LEU A 238 14.50 11.80 -7.47
C LEU A 238 14.13 12.32 -6.08
N PRO A 239 14.10 11.44 -5.05
CA PRO A 239 13.92 11.85 -3.67
C PRO A 239 15.15 12.61 -3.14
N LYS A 240 14.92 13.61 -2.31
CA LYS A 240 15.94 14.36 -1.55
C LYS A 240 16.61 13.47 -0.50
N PHE A 241 15.83 12.60 0.13
CA PHE A 241 16.37 11.63 1.08
C PHE A 241 16.92 10.42 0.34
N HIS A 242 18.24 10.22 0.49
CA HIS A 242 18.92 9.06 -0.05
C HIS A 242 19.15 8.01 1.04
N ASP A 243 18.57 6.83 0.85
CA ASP A 243 18.84 5.65 1.67
C ASP A 243 19.94 4.80 1.04
N PRO A 244 21.15 4.73 1.64
CA PRO A 244 22.26 3.97 1.08
C PRO A 244 22.04 2.46 1.09
N THR A 245 21.03 1.95 1.81
CA THR A 245 20.73 0.52 1.89
C THR A 245 19.69 0.08 0.85
N ARG A 246 19.10 1.02 0.11
CA ARG A 246 18.05 0.75 -0.87
C ARG A 246 18.65 0.33 -2.22
N PRO A 247 18.27 -0.83 -2.77
CA PRO A 247 18.57 -1.16 -4.16
C PRO A 247 17.70 -0.33 -5.11
N THR A 248 18.31 0.18 -6.17
CA THR A 248 17.64 1.04 -7.18
C THR A 248 17.82 0.47 -8.58
N THR A 249 17.33 -0.75 -8.78
CA THR A 249 17.45 -1.50 -10.06
C THR A 249 16.16 -1.52 -10.88
N GLY A 250 15.08 -0.94 -10.36
CA GLY A 250 13.78 -0.91 -11.02
C GLY A 250 13.65 0.23 -12.03
N SER A 251 12.63 0.15 -12.88
CA SER A 251 12.22 1.23 -13.75
C SER A 251 10.70 1.32 -13.76
N SER A 252 10.18 2.49 -13.39
CA SER A 252 8.76 2.77 -13.43
C SER A 252 8.29 3.22 -14.82
N PRO A 253 7.21 2.62 -15.37
CA PRO A 253 6.48 3.19 -16.51
C PRO A 253 5.46 4.26 -16.08
N TRP A 254 5.31 4.49 -14.77
CA TRP A 254 4.30 5.36 -14.16
C TRP A 254 4.96 6.60 -13.57
N ARG A 255 5.25 7.59 -14.40
CA ARG A 255 5.86 8.86 -13.94
C ARG A 255 4.86 9.99 -14.08
N ALA A 256 5.12 11.10 -13.37
CA ALA A 256 4.47 12.35 -13.71
C ALA A 256 4.67 12.61 -15.22
N LEU A 257 3.57 12.76 -15.96
CA LEU A 257 3.66 13.28 -17.33
C LEU A 257 4.17 14.71 -17.21
N ILE A 258 5.48 14.92 -17.36
CA ILE A 258 6.03 16.25 -17.60
C ILE A 258 5.73 16.57 -19.07
N GLY A 259 4.48 16.89 -19.33
CA GLY A 259 4.00 17.49 -20.58
C GLY A 259 3.16 18.71 -20.23
N PRO A 260 3.10 19.74 -21.08
CA PRO A 260 2.23 20.89 -20.84
C PRO A 260 0.78 20.41 -20.61
N PRO A 261 0.00 21.08 -19.74
CA PRO A 261 -1.37 20.68 -19.47
C PRO A 261 -2.18 20.75 -20.76
N GLY A 262 -2.52 19.61 -21.37
CA GLY A 262 -3.30 19.60 -22.60
C GLY A 262 -3.32 18.29 -23.41
N GLU A 263 -2.37 17.39 -23.25
CA GLU A 263 -2.36 16.13 -24.04
C GLU A 263 -2.57 14.91 -23.16
N ILE A 264 -3.82 14.71 -22.77
CA ILE A 264 -4.36 13.37 -22.53
C ILE A 264 -5.47 13.17 -23.54
N GLY A 265 -5.13 12.57 -24.69
CA GLY A 265 -6.07 12.34 -25.77
C GLY A 265 -5.49 11.52 -26.92
N ALA A 266 -5.68 10.19 -26.84
CA ALA A 266 -6.13 9.30 -27.92
C ALA A 266 -6.31 7.88 -27.35
#